data_AF-A0Q4Z6-F1
#
_entry.id   AF-A0Q4Z6-F1
#
_cell.length_a   1.000
_cell.length_b   1.000
_cell.length_c   1.000
_cell.angle_alpha   90.00
_cell.angle_beta   90.00
_cell.angle_gamma   90.00
#
_symmetry.space_group_name_H-M   'P 1'
#
loop_
_entity.id
_entity.type
_entity.pdbx_description
1 polymer ?
#
loop_
_entity_poly.entity_id
_entity_poly.type
_entity_poly.pdbx_seq_one_letter_code
_entity_poly.pdbx_strand_id
1 'polypeptide(L)'
;MVLALSTKNALFAYLNLINIYLIMIFKLNYLTRRKVEMSEINQLGKVYERPWGTYQTINFTDKSQTKIITVKPQGQLSLQKHFKRAEHWVVVTGRPTITVDDNVREYNVGEHIFIPKEAVHRLENFTDSDIQIIEVQVGDYLGEDDIVRLEDIYKRS
;
A
#
# COMPACT_ATOMS: atom_id res chain seq x y z
N MET A 1 30.52 9.71 -9.35
CA MET A 1 30.58 9.60 -7.88
C MET A 1 29.55 8.57 -7.46
N VAL A 2 29.94 7.29 -7.37
CA VAL A 2 29.05 6.21 -6.91
C VAL A 2 28.98 6.31 -5.40
N LEU A 3 27.82 6.67 -4.84
CA LEU A 3 27.60 6.66 -3.40
C LEU A 3 27.68 5.21 -2.92
N ALA A 4 28.82 4.84 -2.35
CA ALA A 4 28.98 3.59 -1.62
C ALA A 4 28.11 3.68 -0.36
N LEU A 5 26.87 3.17 -0.46
CA LEU A 5 26.06 2.88 0.72
C LEU A 5 26.89 1.95 1.63
N SER A 6 27.12 2.39 2.86
CA SER A 6 27.70 1.57 3.93
C SER A 6 27.08 0.17 3.90
N THR A 7 27.90 -0.87 3.89
CA THR A 7 27.47 -2.28 3.82
C THR A 7 26.46 -2.66 4.90
N LYS A 8 26.46 -1.95 6.05
CA LYS A 8 25.45 -2.08 7.11
C LYS A 8 24.08 -1.56 6.69
N ASN A 9 24.01 -0.46 5.95
CA ASN A 9 22.76 0.13 5.47
C ASN A 9 22.15 -0.75 4.36
N ALA A 10 23.00 -1.31 3.49
CA ALA A 10 22.57 -2.25 2.46
C ALA A 10 22.00 -3.55 3.08
N LEU A 11 22.67 -4.11 4.08
CA LEU A 11 22.20 -5.30 4.79
C LEU A 11 20.89 -5.05 5.54
N PHE A 12 20.75 -3.88 6.19
CA PHE A 12 19.51 -3.51 6.89
C PHE A 12 18.34 -3.30 5.92
N ALA A 13 18.56 -2.65 4.78
CA ALA A 13 17.55 -2.52 3.74
C ALA A 13 17.12 -3.89 3.19
N TYR A 14 18.08 -4.78 2.95
CA TYR A 14 17.83 -6.14 2.45
C TYR A 14 17.07 -7.01 3.46
N LEU A 15 17.39 -6.92 4.76
CA LEU A 15 16.66 -7.61 5.82
C LEU A 15 15.24 -7.07 6.00
N ASN A 16 15.02 -5.76 5.83
CA ASN A 16 13.67 -5.19 5.83
C ASN A 16 12.85 -5.71 4.65
N LEU A 17 13.43 -5.74 3.45
CA LEU A 17 12.83 -6.33 2.26
C LEU A 17 12.44 -7.79 2.48
N ILE A 18 13.36 -8.61 2.97
CA ILE A 18 13.10 -10.01 3.33
C ILE A 18 11.96 -10.11 4.34
N ASN A 19 11.92 -9.27 5.37
CA ASN A 19 10.83 -9.27 6.35
C ASN A 19 9.49 -8.88 5.74
N ILE A 20 9.45 -7.92 4.81
CA ILE A 20 8.22 -7.55 4.10
C ILE A 20 7.72 -8.71 3.25
N TYR A 21 8.61 -9.36 2.48
CA TYR A 21 8.24 -10.56 1.72
C TYR A 21 7.84 -11.72 2.65
N LEU A 22 8.48 -11.90 3.81
CA LEU A 22 8.07 -12.88 4.81
C LEU A 22 6.69 -12.56 5.40
N ILE A 23 6.37 -11.30 5.67
CA ILE A 23 5.03 -10.88 6.12
C ILE A 23 4.00 -11.18 5.04
N MET A 24 4.31 -10.90 3.77
CA MET A 24 3.44 -11.21 2.63
C MET A 24 3.25 -12.72 2.44
N ILE A 25 4.32 -13.52 2.53
CA ILE A 25 4.33 -14.97 2.26
C ILE A 25 3.78 -15.80 3.43
N PHE A 26 4.21 -15.52 4.67
CA PHE A 26 3.84 -16.35 5.83
C PHE A 26 2.46 -16.01 6.40
N LYS A 27 1.99 -14.75 6.28
CA LYS A 27 0.65 -14.40 6.81
C LYS A 27 -0.50 -14.75 5.85
N LEU A 28 -0.21 -15.07 4.59
CA LEU A 28 -1.19 -15.73 3.69
C LEU A 28 -1.56 -17.15 4.18
N ASN A 29 -0.65 -17.84 4.88
CA ASN A 29 -0.89 -19.19 5.43
C ASN A 29 -1.42 -19.20 6.87
N TYR A 30 -1.25 -18.09 7.62
CA TYR A 30 -1.71 -17.99 9.01
C TYR A 30 -2.91 -17.05 9.07
N LEU A 31 -4.11 -17.61 8.92
CA LEU A 31 -5.38 -16.99 9.30
C LEU A 31 -5.41 -16.77 10.82
N THR A 32 -4.60 -15.86 11.35
CA THR A 32 -4.65 -15.47 12.76
C THR A 32 -5.93 -14.69 13.00
N ARG A 33 -7.00 -15.44 13.31
CA ARG A 33 -8.21 -14.94 13.98
C ARG A 33 -7.80 -14.31 15.31
N ARG A 34 -7.57 -12.99 15.32
CA ARG A 34 -7.88 -12.19 16.52
C ARG A 34 -9.15 -11.42 16.23
N LYS A 35 -10.16 -11.70 17.05
CA LYS A 35 -11.47 -11.05 17.06
C LYS A 35 -11.29 -9.65 17.66
N VAL A 36 -10.61 -8.77 16.94
CA VAL A 36 -10.73 -7.33 17.20
C VAL A 36 -12.14 -6.98 16.73
N GLU A 37 -12.95 -6.34 17.56
CA GLU A 37 -14.22 -5.74 17.12
C GLU A 37 -13.89 -4.68 16.07
N MET A 38 -13.85 -5.13 14.82
CA MET A 38 -13.67 -4.30 13.66
C MET A 38 -14.96 -3.51 13.45
N SER A 39 -14.83 -2.20 13.29
CA SER A 39 -15.85 -1.39 12.61
C SER A 39 -16.29 -2.09 11.33
N GLU A 40 -17.55 -1.95 10.89
CA GLU A 40 -18.09 -2.62 9.69
C GLU A 40 -17.29 -2.35 8.38
N ILE A 41 -16.37 -1.40 8.44
CA ILE A 41 -15.44 -0.93 7.43
C ILE A 41 -14.12 -1.73 7.58
N ASN A 42 -13.71 -2.46 6.54
CA ASN A 42 -12.52 -3.37 6.47
C ASN A 42 -12.70 -4.79 7.02
N GLN A 43 -13.76 -5.48 6.62
CA GLN A 43 -13.92 -6.91 6.87
C GLN A 43 -12.85 -7.73 6.12
N LEU A 44 -12.22 -8.65 6.84
CA LEU A 44 -11.20 -9.56 6.30
C LEU A 44 -11.78 -10.40 5.15
N GLY A 45 -11.08 -10.42 4.01
CA GLY A 45 -11.46 -11.18 2.82
C GLY A 45 -12.59 -10.56 1.99
N LYS A 46 -13.30 -9.54 2.48
CA LYS A 46 -14.32 -8.85 1.69
C LYS A 46 -13.67 -7.93 0.66
N VAL A 47 -14.12 -8.03 -0.58
CA VAL A 47 -13.74 -7.12 -1.68
C VAL A 47 -14.66 -5.90 -1.63
N TYR A 48 -14.07 -4.72 -1.70
CA TYR A 48 -14.78 -3.45 -1.71
C TYR A 48 -14.56 -2.75 -3.06
N GLU A 49 -15.65 -2.48 -3.76
CA GLU A 49 -15.65 -1.74 -5.02
C GLU A 49 -15.43 -0.24 -4.77
N ARG A 50 -14.68 0.38 -5.69
CA ARG A 50 -14.38 1.82 -5.74
C ARG A 50 -14.43 2.29 -7.19
N PRO A 51 -14.65 3.60 -7.43
CA PRO A 51 -14.67 4.14 -8.79
C PRO A 51 -13.38 3.90 -9.60
N TRP A 52 -12.25 3.68 -8.92
CA TRP A 52 -10.96 3.38 -9.54
C TRP A 52 -10.64 1.88 -9.63
N GLY A 53 -11.44 0.99 -9.03
CA GLY A 53 -11.16 -0.44 -8.94
C GLY A 53 -11.57 -1.04 -7.60
N THR A 54 -10.73 -1.85 -6.97
CA THR A 54 -11.09 -2.57 -5.74
C THR A 54 -9.98 -2.57 -4.72
N TYR A 55 -10.36 -2.76 -3.45
CA TYR A 55 -9.42 -3.25 -2.45
C TYR A 55 -10.01 -4.39 -1.63
N GLN A 56 -9.12 -5.22 -1.09
CA GLN A 56 -9.45 -6.32 -0.21
C GLN A 56 -8.45 -6.35 0.95
N THR A 57 -8.94 -6.38 2.18
CA THR A 57 -8.06 -6.62 3.34
C THR A 57 -7.81 -8.12 3.45
N ILE A 58 -6.55 -8.54 3.44
CA ILE A 58 -6.15 -9.95 3.51
C ILE A 58 -5.50 -10.33 4.85
N ASN A 59 -5.07 -9.34 5.63
CA ASN A 59 -4.56 -9.54 6.98
C ASN A 59 -4.73 -8.26 7.82
N PHE A 60 -4.97 -8.42 9.12
CA PHE A 60 -5.10 -7.32 10.07
C PHE A 60 -4.55 -7.70 11.45
N THR A 61 -3.80 -6.78 12.06
CA THR A 61 -3.35 -6.84 13.45
C THR A 61 -3.55 -5.48 14.11
N ASP A 62 -3.23 -5.39 15.40
CA ASP A 62 -3.21 -4.14 16.17
C ASP A 62 -2.21 -3.08 15.66
N LYS A 63 -1.21 -3.48 14.85
CA LYS A 63 -0.12 -2.63 14.36
C LYS A 63 0.07 -2.65 12.85
N SER A 64 -0.65 -3.51 12.14
CA SER A 64 -0.49 -3.65 10.69
C SER A 64 -1.76 -4.09 9.98
N GLN A 65 -1.94 -3.64 8.74
CA GLN A 65 -3.00 -4.10 7.84
C GLN A 65 -2.38 -4.38 6.48
N THR A 66 -2.79 -5.48 5.85
CA THR A 66 -2.36 -5.81 4.49
C THR A 66 -3.56 -5.82 3.58
N LYS A 67 -3.45 -5.09 2.46
CA LYS A 67 -4.47 -5.00 1.43
C LYS A 67 -3.93 -5.43 0.08
N ILE A 68 -4.81 -6.02 -0.73
CA ILE A 68 -4.63 -6.09 -2.18
C ILE A 68 -5.42 -4.92 -2.76
N ILE A 69 -4.77 -4.10 -3.59
CA ILE A 69 -5.40 -2.98 -4.29
C ILE A 69 -5.28 -3.23 -5.79
N THR A 70 -6.42 -3.29 -6.47
CA THR A 70 -6.51 -3.43 -7.92
C THR A 70 -7.02 -2.13 -8.51
N VAL A 71 -6.28 -1.49 -9.41
CA VAL A 71 -6.70 -0.27 -10.09
C VAL A 71 -6.99 -0.56 -11.55
N LYS A 72 -8.21 -0.24 -11.98
CA LYS A 72 -8.67 -0.42 -13.35
C LYS A 72 -7.91 0.50 -14.32
N PRO A 73 -7.91 0.19 -15.64
CA PRO A 73 -7.35 1.07 -16.66
C PRO A 73 -7.84 2.50 -16.48
N GLN A 74 -6.92 3.47 -16.55
CA GLN A 74 -7.19 4.89 -16.38
C GLN A 74 -7.74 5.30 -14.99
N GLY A 75 -7.74 4.38 -14.02
CA GLY A 75 -8.14 4.65 -12.65
C GLY A 75 -7.01 5.26 -11.83
N GLN A 76 -7.38 6.00 -10.78
CA GLN A 76 -6.41 6.54 -9.83
C GLN A 76 -6.97 6.56 -8.41
N LEU A 77 -6.10 6.41 -7.41
CA LEU A 77 -6.46 6.74 -6.03
C LEU A 77 -6.49 8.27 -5.86
N SER A 78 -7.08 8.75 -4.77
CA SER A 78 -6.97 10.18 -4.41
C SER A 78 -5.49 10.52 -4.14
N LEU A 79 -5.08 11.76 -4.42
CA LEU A 79 -3.84 12.26 -3.81
C LEU A 79 -4.10 12.42 -2.32
N GLN A 80 -3.31 11.74 -1.51
CA GLN A 80 -3.63 11.61 -0.09
C GLN A 80 -2.38 11.56 0.78
N LYS A 81 -2.57 11.68 2.09
CA LYS A 81 -1.57 11.39 3.11
C LYS A 81 -2.22 10.85 4.38
N HIS A 82 -1.38 10.30 5.26
CA HIS A 82 -1.79 9.73 6.55
C HIS A 82 -0.91 10.27 7.67
N PHE A 83 -1.48 10.64 8.82
CA PHE A 83 -0.69 11.14 9.94
C PHE A 83 -0.17 10.01 10.84
N LYS A 84 -0.92 8.90 10.93
CA LYS A 84 -0.69 7.90 11.98
C LYS A 84 -0.06 6.61 11.47
N ARG A 85 -0.07 6.37 10.15
CA ARG A 85 0.50 5.17 9.52
C ARG A 85 1.50 5.49 8.41
N ALA A 86 2.48 4.61 8.28
CA ALA A 86 3.34 4.49 7.11
C ALA A 86 2.87 3.30 6.27
N GLU A 87 3.29 3.25 5.01
CA GLU A 87 2.87 2.21 4.08
C GLU A 87 4.07 1.64 3.30
N HIS A 88 3.91 0.40 2.85
CA HIS A 88 4.82 -0.22 1.92
C HIS A 88 4.00 -0.85 0.79
N TRP A 89 4.30 -0.48 -0.44
CA TRP A 89 3.62 -1.02 -1.62
C TRP A 89 4.58 -1.89 -2.42
N VAL A 90 4.10 -3.05 -2.87
CA VAL A 90 4.82 -3.94 -3.78
C VAL A 90 3.96 -4.17 -5.02
N VAL A 91 4.54 -3.96 -6.20
CA VAL A 91 3.84 -4.17 -7.47
C VAL A 91 3.74 -5.66 -7.78
N VAL A 92 2.50 -6.15 -7.95
CA VAL A 92 2.20 -7.56 -8.26
C VAL A 92 1.89 -7.72 -9.74
N THR A 93 1.14 -6.80 -10.34
CA THR A 93 0.81 -6.85 -11.78
C THR A 93 0.85 -5.47 -12.41
N GLY A 94 1.18 -5.44 -13.70
CA GLY A 94 1.17 -4.25 -14.53
C GLY A 94 2.31 -3.26 -14.25
N ARG A 95 2.07 -1.98 -14.53
CA ARG A 95 3.06 -0.89 -14.51
C ARG A 95 2.42 0.37 -13.91
N PRO A 96 2.24 0.43 -12.58
CA PRO A 96 1.67 1.61 -11.94
C PRO A 96 2.59 2.81 -12.05
N THR A 97 2.00 4.00 -12.13
CA THR A 97 2.68 5.25 -11.75
C THR A 97 2.41 5.51 -10.27
N ILE A 98 3.47 5.72 -9.50
CA ILE A 98 3.35 6.01 -8.07
C ILE A 98 3.99 7.37 -7.79
N THR A 99 3.25 8.20 -7.09
CA THR A 99 3.69 9.49 -6.55
C THR A 99 4.01 9.33 -5.08
N VAL A 100 5.18 9.81 -4.64
CA VAL A 100 5.54 10.02 -3.22
C VAL A 100 6.30 11.34 -3.09
N ASP A 101 5.67 12.31 -2.44
CA ASP A 101 6.06 13.71 -2.39
C ASP A 101 6.34 14.24 -3.81
N ASP A 102 7.55 14.76 -4.05
CA ASP A 102 7.96 15.31 -5.35
C ASP A 102 8.38 14.22 -6.37
N ASN A 103 8.38 12.96 -5.98
CA ASN A 103 8.86 11.86 -6.83
C ASN A 103 7.68 11.14 -7.48
N VAL A 104 7.62 11.23 -8.82
CA VAL A 104 6.63 10.51 -9.64
C VAL A 104 7.37 9.65 -10.64
N ARG A 105 7.09 8.35 -10.64
CA ARG A 105 7.65 7.43 -11.66
C ARG A 105 6.81 6.18 -11.83
N GLU A 106 7.05 5.49 -12.94
CA GLU A 106 6.55 4.13 -13.14
C GLU A 106 7.34 3.11 -12.33
N TYR A 107 6.66 2.02 -11.96
CA TYR A 107 7.22 0.88 -11.27
C TYR A 107 6.99 -0.41 -12.06
N ASN A 108 7.96 -1.31 -12.05
CA ASN A 108 7.84 -2.64 -12.64
C ASN A 108 7.35 -3.67 -11.61
N VAL A 109 6.82 -4.81 -12.07
CA VAL A 109 6.48 -5.95 -11.20
C VAL A 109 7.67 -6.34 -10.32
N GLY A 110 7.43 -6.51 -9.03
CA GLY A 110 8.44 -6.82 -8.02
C GLY A 110 9.16 -5.59 -7.45
N GLU A 111 9.05 -4.41 -8.08
CA GLU A 111 9.49 -3.17 -7.45
C GLU A 111 8.56 -2.79 -6.29
N HIS A 112 9.10 -1.99 -5.38
CA HIS A 112 8.44 -1.63 -4.15
C HIS A 112 8.77 -0.20 -3.76
N ILE A 113 7.94 0.36 -2.89
CA ILE A 113 8.16 1.67 -2.31
C ILE A 113 7.66 1.73 -0.87
N PHE A 114 8.47 2.35 -0.02
CA PHE A 114 8.06 2.76 1.32
C PHE A 114 7.54 4.20 1.27
N ILE A 115 6.39 4.42 1.90
CA ILE A 115 5.71 5.71 2.01
C ILE A 115 5.73 6.10 3.49
N PRO A 116 6.56 7.07 3.89
CA PRO A 116 6.61 7.55 5.27
C PRO A 116 5.28 8.15 5.72
N LYS A 117 5.09 8.28 7.04
CA LYS A 117 4.00 9.07 7.61
C LYS A 117 4.04 10.49 7.03
N GLU A 118 2.87 11.07 6.81
CA GLU A 118 2.64 12.41 6.29
C GLU A 118 3.06 12.66 4.84
N ALA A 119 3.79 11.74 4.22
CA ALA A 119 4.17 11.82 2.81
C ALA A 119 2.92 11.85 1.93
N VAL A 120 2.91 12.77 0.97
CA VAL A 120 1.83 12.87 -0.01
C VAL A 120 2.03 11.81 -1.06
N HIS A 121 1.02 11.00 -1.34
CA HIS A 121 1.17 9.87 -2.25
C HIS A 121 -0.09 9.56 -3.05
N ARG A 122 0.10 8.89 -4.19
CA ARG A 122 -0.96 8.44 -5.10
C ARG A 122 -0.52 7.21 -5.89
N LEU A 123 -1.49 6.33 -6.16
CA LEU A 123 -1.37 5.23 -7.12
C LEU A 123 -2.22 5.54 -8.36
N GLU A 124 -1.61 5.51 -9.54
CA GLU A 124 -2.23 5.80 -10.83
C GLU A 124 -2.02 4.65 -11.81
N ASN A 125 -3.04 4.34 -12.60
CA ASN A 125 -2.97 3.38 -13.69
C ASN A 125 -3.25 4.05 -15.03
N PHE A 126 -2.20 4.37 -15.78
CA PHE A 126 -2.32 4.93 -17.13
C PHE A 126 -2.33 3.86 -18.25
N THR A 127 -2.33 2.58 -17.90
CA THR A 127 -2.31 1.49 -18.89
C THR A 127 -3.72 1.06 -19.32
N ASP A 128 -3.80 0.07 -20.21
CA ASP A 128 -5.02 -0.55 -20.75
C ASP A 128 -5.43 -1.83 -20.01
N SER A 129 -4.68 -2.22 -18.96
CA SER A 129 -4.90 -3.43 -18.16
C SER A 129 -4.92 -3.12 -16.67
N ASP A 130 -5.54 -3.99 -15.89
CA ASP A 130 -5.56 -3.86 -14.42
C ASP A 130 -4.12 -3.92 -13.86
N ILE A 131 -3.79 -2.98 -12.97
CA ILE A 131 -2.61 -3.06 -12.12
C ILE A 131 -3.01 -3.58 -10.74
N GLN A 132 -2.06 -4.19 -10.05
CA GLN A 132 -2.27 -4.63 -8.68
C GLN A 132 -1.04 -4.36 -7.84
N ILE A 133 -1.27 -3.84 -6.64
CA ILE A 133 -0.26 -3.77 -5.59
C ILE A 133 -0.72 -4.55 -4.36
N ILE A 134 0.25 -4.99 -3.57
CA ILE A 134 0.02 -5.32 -2.17
C ILE A 134 0.50 -4.14 -1.34
N GLU A 135 -0.41 -3.62 -0.51
CA GLU A 135 -0.15 -2.56 0.44
C GLU A 135 -0.02 -3.16 1.84
N VAL A 136 1.06 -2.82 2.54
CA VAL A 136 1.27 -3.12 3.96
C VAL A 136 1.29 -1.79 4.72
N GLN A 137 0.24 -1.55 5.49
CA GLN A 137 0.14 -0.42 6.39
C GLN A 137 0.74 -0.77 7.76
N VAL A 138 1.49 0.15 8.36
CA VAL A 138 2.11 -0.03 9.69
C VAL A 138 1.93 1.24 10.52
N GLY A 139 1.39 1.08 11.73
CA GLY A 139 1.15 2.20 12.65
C GLY A 139 0.29 1.81 13.84
N ASP A 140 0.14 2.74 14.78
CA ASP A 140 -0.70 2.56 15.97
C ASP A 140 -2.20 2.77 15.68
N TYR A 141 -2.52 3.30 14.50
CA TYR A 141 -3.87 3.58 14.05
C TYR A 141 -3.96 3.36 12.54
N LEU A 142 -4.95 2.59 12.10
CA LEU A 142 -5.11 2.14 10.71
C LEU A 142 -6.52 2.46 10.16
N GLY A 143 -7.28 3.31 10.84
CA GLY A 143 -8.61 3.73 10.41
C GLY A 143 -8.57 4.49 9.08
N GLU A 144 -9.63 4.33 8.29
CA GLU A 144 -9.80 5.04 7.01
C GLU A 144 -10.08 6.54 7.18
N ASP A 145 -10.38 6.98 8.40
CA ASP A 145 -10.53 8.39 8.80
C ASP A 145 -9.18 9.11 9.00
N ASP A 146 -8.06 8.39 9.01
CA ASP A 146 -6.71 9.00 8.92
C ASP A 146 -6.33 9.41 7.48
N ILE A 147 -7.23 9.20 6.51
CA ILE A 147 -7.02 9.59 5.12
C ILE A 147 -7.33 11.07 4.94
N VAL A 148 -6.29 11.87 4.69
CA VAL A 148 -6.46 13.25 4.24
C VAL A 148 -6.38 13.27 2.72
N ARG A 149 -7.49 13.58 2.04
CA ARG A 149 -7.55 13.72 0.58
C ARG A 149 -7.22 15.15 0.18
N LEU A 150 -6.24 15.30 -0.70
CA LEU A 150 -5.84 16.58 -1.28
C LEU A 150 -6.51 16.80 -2.64
N GLU A 151 -6.62 15.73 -3.44
CA GLU A 151 -7.29 15.76 -4.75
C GLU A 151 -8.02 14.44 -5.00
N ASP A 152 -9.29 14.52 -5.40
CA ASP A 152 -10.10 13.35 -5.74
C ASP A 152 -11.02 13.65 -6.93
N ILE A 153 -10.74 13.01 -8.07
CA ILE A 153 -11.53 13.16 -9.29
C ILE A 153 -12.93 12.53 -9.20
N TYR A 154 -13.16 11.67 -8.21
CA TYR A 154 -14.44 11.00 -7.96
C TYR A 154 -15.29 11.71 -6.90
N LYS A 155 -14.85 12.87 -6.41
CA LYS A 155 -15.59 13.73 -5.47
C LYS A 155 -16.05 13.02 -4.20
N ARG A 156 -15.22 12.12 -3.67
CA ARG A 156 -15.48 11.45 -2.39
C ARG A 156 -15.10 12.38 -1.24
N SER A 157 -15.95 12.42 -0.22
CA SER A 157 -15.69 13.11 1.06
C SER A 157 -14.75 12.28 1.92
#